data_AF-A0A844M4T5-F1
#
_entry.id   AF-A0A844M4T5-F1
#
_cell.length_a   1.000
_cell.length_b   1.000
_cell.length_c   1.000
_cell.angle_alpha   90.00
_cell.angle_beta   90.00
_cell.angle_gamma   90.00
#
_symmetry.space_group_name_H-M   'P 1'
#
loop_
_entity.id
_entity.type
_entity.pdbx_description
1 polymer ?
#
loop_
_entity_poly.entity_id
_entity_poly.type
_entity_poly.pdbx_seq_one_letter_code
_entity_poly.pdbx_strand_id
1 'polypeptide(L)' 'AKGTFFMLGSKIAGNESLVKKVTDAGHEIDNHSWDHPDLTTLTAEQVKAQVDNTSEAIKKASGQGPIYLRPPYGAT' A
#
# COMPACT_ATOMS: atom_id res chain seq x y z
N ALA A 1 20.14 5.84 -6.92
CA ALA A 1 19.69 4.62 -6.21
C ALA A 1 18.17 4.47 -6.36
N LYS A 2 17.62 3.26 -6.20
CA LYS A 2 16.17 3.00 -6.15
C LYS A 2 15.77 2.63 -4.72
N GLY A 3 14.46 2.56 -4.48
CA GLY A 3 13.88 2.21 -3.18
C GLY A 3 12.45 1.71 -3.33
N THR A 4 11.94 1.13 -2.25
CA THR A 4 10.58 0.57 -2.17
C THR A 4 9.75 1.41 -1.21
N PHE A 5 8.61 1.90 -1.68
CA PHE A 5 7.69 2.75 -0.93
C PHE A 5 6.48 1.94 -0.49
N PHE A 6 6.38 1.72 0.81
CA PHE A 6 5.21 1.09 1.43
C PHE A 6 4.15 2.17 1.67
N MET A 7 3.11 2.19 0.85
CA MET A 7 2.10 3.27 0.84
C MET A 7 0.82 2.86 1.56
N LEU A 8 0.22 3.83 2.25
CA LEU A 8 -1.12 3.70 2.83
C LEU A 8 -2.19 3.86 1.75
N GLY A 9 -3.10 2.89 1.65
CA GLY A 9 -4.18 2.90 0.65
C GLY A 9 -5.05 4.17 0.73
N SER A 10 -5.38 4.61 1.95
CA SER A 10 -6.16 5.83 2.21
C SER A 10 -5.51 7.12 1.71
N LYS A 11 -4.20 7.12 1.42
CA LYS A 11 -3.45 8.28 0.91
C LYS A 11 -3.30 8.28 -0.60
N ILE A 12 -3.73 7.22 -1.29
CA ILE A 12 -3.60 7.12 -2.76
C ILE A 12 -4.64 7.99 -3.46
N ALA A 13 -5.89 7.96 -2.98
CA ALA A 13 -6.95 8.78 -3.53
C ALA A 13 -6.58 10.28 -3.45
N GLY A 14 -6.57 10.97 -4.59
CA GLY A 14 -6.16 12.36 -4.71
C GLY A 14 -4.64 12.59 -4.85
N ASN A 15 -3.82 11.54 -4.72
CA ASN A 15 -2.37 11.57 -4.92
C ASN A 15 -1.90 10.63 -6.05
N GLU A 16 -2.79 10.22 -6.95
CA GLU A 16 -2.49 9.25 -8.01
C GLU A 16 -1.34 9.74 -8.91
N SER A 17 -1.27 11.04 -9.16
CA SER A 17 -0.16 11.64 -9.91
C SER A 17 1.21 11.47 -9.23
N LEU A 18 1.26 11.47 -7.89
CA LEU A 18 2.47 11.21 -7.12
C LEU A 18 2.85 9.73 -7.18
N VAL A 19 1.88 8.83 -7.00
CA VAL A 19 2.08 7.38 -7.12
C VAL A 19 2.66 7.04 -8.51
N LYS A 20 2.09 7.64 -9.56
CA LYS A 20 2.62 7.50 -10.92
C LYS A 20 4.04 8.05 -11.05
N LYS A 21 4.35 9.23 -10.51
CA LYS A 21 5.73 9.79 -10.52
C LYS A 21 6.74 8.88 -9.84
N VAL A 22 6.38 8.27 -8.70
CA VAL A 22 7.25 7.32 -7.98
C VAL A 22 7.53 6.10 -8.86
N THR A 23 6.50 5.55 -9.49
CA THR A 23 6.62 4.40 -10.40
C THR A 23 7.42 4.74 -11.66
N ASP A 24 7.14 5.87 -12.31
CA ASP A 24 7.83 6.35 -13.52
C ASP A 24 9.31 6.67 -13.23
N ALA A 25 9.62 7.10 -12.00
CA ALA A 25 10.98 7.25 -11.52
C ALA A 25 11.67 5.91 -11.22
N GLY A 26 11.03 4.76 -11.47
CA GLY A 26 11.58 3.41 -11.33
C GLY A 26 11.71 2.92 -9.89
N HIS A 27 10.93 3.47 -8.97
CA HIS A 27 10.81 2.96 -7.61
C HIS A 27 9.71 1.89 -7.52
N GLU A 28 9.83 0.99 -6.55
CA GLU A 28 8.81 -0.01 -6.26
C GLU A 28 7.78 0.56 -5.27
N ILE A 29 6.52 0.11 -5.39
CA ILE A 29 5.43 0.52 -4.51
C ILE A 29 4.76 -0.72 -3.95
N ASP A 30 4.68 -0.80 -2.62
CA ASP A 30 4.14 -1.94 -1.89
C ASP A 30 3.12 -1.51 -0.84
N ASN A 31 2.48 -2.50 -0.22
CA ASN A 31 1.31 -2.32 0.62
C ASN A 31 1.71 -2.01 2.07
N HIS A 32 1.13 -0.97 2.66
CA HIS A 32 1.31 -0.64 4.08
C HIS A 32 0.00 -0.60 4.88
N SER A 33 -1.01 -1.39 4.49
CA SER A 33 -2.41 -1.30 4.93
C SER A 33 -3.14 -0.04 4.44
N TRP A 34 -4.44 0.05 4.73
CA TRP A 34 -5.29 1.14 4.27
C TRP A 34 -5.07 2.40 5.09
N ASP A 35 -5.22 2.33 6.41
CA ASP A 35 -5.19 3.47 7.33
C ASP A 35 -4.32 3.24 8.58
N HIS A 36 -3.37 2.30 8.49
CA HIS A 36 -2.33 2.04 9.50
C HIS A 36 -2.82 1.52 10.88
N PRO A 37 -3.82 0.61 10.94
CA PRO A 37 -4.18 -0.03 12.21
C PRO A 37 -3.15 -1.09 12.61
N ASP A 38 -3.12 -1.45 13.89
CA ASP A 38 -2.43 -2.66 14.32
C ASP A 38 -3.20 -3.89 13.82
N LEU A 39 -2.64 -4.56 12.80
CA LEU A 39 -3.28 -5.70 12.14
C LEU A 39 -3.51 -6.90 13.08
N THR A 40 -2.75 -7.02 14.17
CA THR A 40 -2.87 -8.13 15.13
C THR A 40 -4.12 -8.05 15.99
N THR A 41 -4.73 -6.86 16.06
CA THR A 41 -5.96 -6.60 16.82
C THR A 41 -7.25 -6.77 16.01
N LEU A 42 -7.12 -7.04 14.71
CA LEU A 42 -8.23 -7.09 13.77
C LEU A 42 -8.69 -8.53 13.49
N THR A 43 -9.92 -8.70 13.02
CA THR A 43 -10.38 -9.99 12.47
C THR A 43 -9.72 -10.25 11.12
N ALA A 44 -9.74 -11.51 10.66
CA ALA A 44 -9.20 -11.90 9.37
C ALA A 44 -9.83 -11.12 8.20
N GLU A 45 -11.14 -10.87 8.26
CA GLU A 45 -11.88 -10.10 7.25
C GLU A 45 -11.45 -8.63 7.25
N GLN A 46 -11.20 -8.05 8.43
CA GLN A 46 -10.72 -6.67 8.56
C GLN A 46 -9.29 -6.54 8.04
N VAL A 47 -8.39 -7.48 8.37
CA VAL A 47 -7.03 -7.52 7.80
C VAL A 47 -7.11 -7.66 6.28
N LYS A 48 -7.96 -8.55 5.78
CA LYS A 48 -8.17 -8.73 4.34
C LYS A 48 -8.62 -7.42 3.67
N ALA A 49 -9.58 -6.71 4.25
CA ALA A 49 -10.03 -5.42 3.72
C ALA A 49 -8.90 -4.36 3.70
N GLN A 50 -8.07 -4.30 4.74
CA GLN A 50 -6.91 -3.41 4.82
C GLN A 50 -5.92 -3.66 3.67
N VAL A 51 -5.62 -4.93 3.41
CA VAL A 51 -4.66 -5.34 2.38
C VAL A 51 -5.26 -5.19 0.99
N ASP A 52 -6.43 -5.76 0.73
CA ASP A 52 -7.02 -5.82 -0.61
C ASP A 52 -7.36 -4.42 -1.15
N ASN A 53 -8.02 -3.57 -0.35
CA ASN A 53 -8.39 -2.23 -0.78
C ASN A 53 -7.15 -1.39 -1.13
N THR A 54 -6.07 -1.57 -0.37
CA THR A 54 -4.79 -0.89 -0.63
C THR A 54 -4.14 -1.41 -1.89
N SER A 55 -4.12 -2.73 -2.10
CA SER A 55 -3.58 -3.35 -3.31
C SER A 55 -4.31 -2.92 -4.57
N GLU A 56 -5.64 -2.84 -4.51
CA GLU A 56 -6.45 -2.32 -5.62
C GLU A 56 -6.15 -0.86 -5.93
N ALA A 57 -6.04 -0.02 -4.89
CA ALA A 57 -5.70 1.39 -5.05
C ALA A 57 -4.30 1.59 -5.67
N ILE A 58 -3.30 0.84 -5.20
CA ILE A 58 -1.93 0.85 -5.77
C ILE A 58 -1.96 0.43 -7.24
N LYS A 59 -2.64 -0.69 -7.55
CA LYS A 59 -2.74 -1.20 -8.93
C LYS A 59 -3.41 -0.21 -9.86
N LYS A 60 -4.47 0.45 -9.41
CA LYS A 60 -5.19 1.46 -10.20
C LYS A 60 -4.34 2.70 -10.47
N ALA A 61 -3.55 3.16 -9.50
CA ALA A 61 -2.77 4.39 -9.61
C ALA A 61 -1.40 4.20 -10.29
N SER A 62 -0.75 3.06 -10.11
CA SER A 62 0.60 2.79 -10.65
C SER A 62 0.61 1.90 -11.90
N GLY A 63 -0.47 1.14 -12.15
CA GLY A 63 -0.51 0.10 -13.18
C GLY A 63 0.13 -1.23 -12.77
N GLN A 64 0.76 -1.30 -11.59
CA GLN A 64 1.39 -2.51 -11.05
C GLN A 64 0.81 -2.81 -9.66
N GLY A 65 0.60 -4.08 -9.33
CA GLY A 65 0.12 -4.48 -8.01
C GLY A 65 1.28 -4.62 -7.01
N PRO A 66 1.05 -4.34 -5.71
CA PRO A 66 2.06 -4.62 -4.70
C PRO A 66 2.28 -6.13 -4.57
N ILE A 67 3.51 -6.54 -4.27
CA ILE A 67 3.90 -7.95 -4.05
C ILE A 67 4.14 -8.18 -2.56
N TYR A 68 4.59 -7.15 -1.85
CA TYR A 68 4.93 -7.22 -0.44
C TYR A 68 3.95 -6.40 0.41
N LEU A 69 3.76 -6.88 1.64
CA LEU A 69 3.07 -6.16 2.70
C LEU A 69 4.11 -5.87 3.79
N ARG A 70 4.16 -4.62 4.25
CA ARG A 70 4.80 -4.26 5.51
C ARG A 70 3.70 -3.94 6.51
N PRO A 71 3.50 -4.75 7.56
CA PRO A 71 2.52 -4.41 8.58
C PRO A 71 2.87 -3.09 9.29
N PRO A 72 1.88 -2.23 9.58
CA PRO A 72 2.02 -1.12 10.51
C PRO A 72 2.72 -1.53 11.81
N TYR A 73 3.55 -0.63 12.35
CA TYR A 73 4.28 -0.82 13.62
C TYR A 73 5.25 -2.02 13.66
N GLY A 74 5.41 -2.78 12.56
CA GLY A 74 6.16 -4.04 12.56
C GLY A 74 5.46 -5.15 13.34
N ALA A 75 4.16 -5.02 13.60
CA ALA A 75 3.37 -6.02 14.30
C ALA A 75 3.15 -7.27 13.42
N THR A 76 3.47 -8.44 13.94
CA THR A 76 3.36 -9.74 13.25
C THR A 76 2.85 -10.82 14.19
#